data_AF-A0A2E9LNT7-F1
#
_entry.id   AF-A0A2E9LNT7-F1
#
_cell.length_a   1.000
_cell.length_b   1.000
_cell.length_c   1.000
_cell.angle_alpha   90.00
_cell.angle_beta   90.00
_cell.angle_gamma   90.00
#
_symmetry.space_group_name_H-M   'P 1'
#
loop_
_entity.id
_entity.type
_entity.pdbx_description
1 polymer ?
#
loop_
_entity_poly.entity_id
_entity_poly.type
_entity_poly.pdbx_seq_one_letter_code
_entity_poly.pdbx_strand_id
1 'polypeptide(L)' 'MFYFKACQKCHGDMSLEQDSYGSFLKCLQCGKFTEVNGANDQRSVLHGSVSNELAVQSADARKVETVFVA' A
#
# COMPACT_ATOMS: atom_id res chain seq x y z
N MET A 1 -6.96 16.37 -0.11
CA MET A 1 -7.10 16.67 -1.57
C MET A 1 -8.30 15.90 -2.11
N PHE A 2 -9.05 16.46 -3.07
CA PHE A 2 -10.17 15.77 -3.71
C PHE A 2 -9.85 15.40 -5.15
N TYR A 3 -10.30 14.20 -5.56
CA TYR A 3 -10.18 13.68 -6.91
C TYR A 3 -11.58 13.41 -7.47
N PHE A 4 -12.01 14.26 -8.39
CA PHE A 4 -13.34 14.15 -8.99
C PHE A 4 -13.41 12.94 -9.92
N LYS A 5 -14.50 12.18 -9.82
CA LYS A 5 -14.80 11.00 -10.67
C LYS A 5 -13.70 9.92 -10.71
N ALA A 6 -12.83 9.87 -9.70
CA ALA A 6 -11.69 8.97 -9.65
C ALA A 6 -12.03 7.54 -9.17
N CYS A 7 -13.21 7.33 -8.58
CA CYS A 7 -13.58 6.02 -8.07
C CYS A 7 -13.86 5.02 -9.21
N GLN A 8 -13.04 3.97 -9.31
CA GLN A 8 -13.16 2.91 -10.31
C GLN A 8 -14.42 2.03 -10.17
N LYS A 9 -15.16 2.13 -9.06
CA LYS A 9 -16.39 1.35 -8.83
C LYS A 9 -17.65 2.09 -9.29
N CYS A 10 -17.74 3.39 -9.04
CA CYS A 10 -18.98 4.16 -9.23
C CYS A 10 -18.78 5.48 -9.98
N HIS A 11 -17.56 5.74 -10.47
CA HIS A 11 -17.16 7.01 -11.09
C HIS A 11 -17.45 8.22 -10.20
N GLY A 12 -17.33 8.00 -8.89
CA GLY A 12 -17.55 9.00 -7.88
C GLY A 12 -16.29 9.74 -7.44
N ASP A 13 -16.49 10.75 -6.60
CA ASP A 13 -15.43 11.61 -6.08
C ASP A 13 -14.73 10.93 -4.90
N MET A 14 -13.40 11.11 -4.81
CA MET A 14 -12.55 10.52 -3.76
C MET A 14 -11.84 11.59 -2.94
N SER A 15 -11.77 11.39 -1.63
CA SER A 15 -10.98 12.19 -0.68
C SER A 15 -9.67 11.48 -0.34
N LEU A 16 -8.55 12.20 -0.38
CA LEU A 16 -7.29 11.76 0.23
C LEU A 16 -7.33 12.04 1.72
N GLU A 17 -7.23 10.98 2.50
CA GLU A 17 -7.22 10.96 3.96
C GLU A 17 -5.94 10.27 4.45
N GLN A 18 -5.59 10.49 5.71
CA GLN A 18 -4.42 9.89 6.35
C GLN A 18 -4.78 9.50 7.77
N ASP A 19 -4.45 8.29 8.17
CA ASP A 19 -4.60 7.78 9.53
C ASP A 19 -3.28 7.19 10.06
N SER A 20 -3.33 6.46 11.17
CA SER A 20 -2.16 5.81 11.78
C SER A 20 -1.52 4.72 10.91
N TYR A 21 -2.22 4.19 9.91
CA TYR A 21 -1.75 3.16 8.99
C TYR A 21 -1.22 3.74 7.69
N GLY A 22 -1.56 4.99 7.37
CA GLY A 22 -1.00 5.71 6.23
C GLY A 22 -2.05 6.51 5.46
N SER A 23 -1.67 6.93 4.26
CA SER A 23 -2.56 7.69 3.38
C SER A 23 -3.40 6.77 2.52
N PHE A 24 -4.70 7.06 2.42
CA PHE A 24 -5.65 6.31 1.62
C PHE A 24 -6.63 7.24 0.92
N LEU A 25 -7.21 6.76 -0.18
CA LEU A 25 -8.30 7.42 -0.88
C LEU A 25 -9.63 6.76 -0.51
N LYS A 26 -10.61 7.57 -0.10
CA LYS A 26 -11.97 7.12 0.21
C LYS A 26 -12.97 7.73 -0.76
N CYS A 27 -13.83 6.89 -1.35
CA CYS A 27 -14.92 7.39 -2.19
C CYS A 27 -16.08 7.91 -1.33
N LEU A 28 -16.50 9.15 -1.58
CA LEU A 28 -17.59 9.81 -0.84
C LEU A 28 -18.98 9.25 -1.18
N GLN A 29 -19.13 8.59 -2.33
CA GLN A 29 -20.43 8.10 -2.81
C GLN A 29 -20.67 6.62 -2.51
N CYS A 30 -19.65 5.76 -2.62
CA CYS A 30 -19.81 4.32 -2.43
C CYS A 30 -18.95 3.73 -1.29
N GLY A 31 -18.15 4.55 -0.61
CA GLY A 31 -17.32 4.14 0.52
C GLY A 31 -16.12 3.26 0.17
N LYS A 32 -15.79 3.07 -1.11
CA LYS A 32 -14.62 2.27 -1.50
C LYS A 32 -13.31 2.95 -1.07
N PHE A 33 -12.41 2.17 -0.47
CA PHE A 33 -11.07 2.57 -0.10
C PHE A 33 -10.04 2.09 -1.13
N THR A 34 -9.02 2.91 -1.38
CA THR A 34 -7.86 2.58 -2.22
C THR A 34 -6.61 3.06 -1.49
N GLU A 35 -5.63 2.20 -1.29
CA GLU A 35 -4.36 2.61 -0.69
C GLU A 35 -3.56 3.49 -1.64
N VAL A 36 -2.84 4.46 -1.09
CA VAL A 36 -1.92 5.29 -1.85
C VAL A 36 -0.52 4.78 -1.56
N ASN A 37 0.05 4.01 -2.49
CA ASN A 37 1.37 3.42 -2.30
C ASN A 37 2.46 4.51 -2.31
N GLY A 38 2.83 4.98 -1.13
CA GLY A 38 3.84 6.01 -0.94
C GLY A 38 5.24 5.41 -0.86
N ALA A 39 5.75 4.81 -1.95
CA ALA A 39 7.15 4.37 -2.17
C ALA A 39 7.86 3.54 -1.06
N ASN A 40 7.21 3.26 0.05
CA ASN A 40 7.74 2.57 1.21
C ASN A 40 6.93 1.29 1.36
N ASP A 41 7.65 0.19 1.21
CA ASP A 41 7.25 -1.20 1.06
C ASP A 41 6.50 -1.75 2.29
N GLN A 42 5.36 -1.15 2.66
CA GLN A 42 4.51 -1.61 3.74
C GLN A 42 3.36 -2.45 3.19
N ARG A 43 3.18 -3.63 3.79
CA ARG A 43 2.10 -4.56 3.45
C ARG A 43 0.75 -3.84 3.55
N SER A 44 0.04 -3.84 2.43
CA SER A 44 -1.35 -3.41 2.33
C SER A 44 -2.21 -4.00 3.45
N VAL A 45 -2.93 -3.16 4.19
CA VAL A 45 -3.75 -3.57 5.34
C VAL A 45 -5.23 -3.66 4.94
N LEU A 46 -5.62 -3.12 3.78
CA LEU A 46 -6.97 -3.29 3.25
C LEU A 46 -7.25 -4.75 2.87
N HIS A 47 -8.11 -5.39 3.67
CA HIS A 47 -8.55 -6.77 3.46
C HIS A 47 -9.24 -6.91 2.09
N GLY A 48 -8.54 -7.46 1.10
CA GLY A 48 -9.04 -7.63 -0.27
C GLY A 48 -8.19 -7.01 -1.38
N SER A 49 -7.10 -6.31 -1.06
CA SER A 49 -6.01 -6.14 -2.03
C SER A 49 -5.34 -7.49 -2.21
N VAL A 50 -5.74 -8.22 -3.24
CA VAL A 50 -4.94 -9.36 -3.70
C VAL A 50 -3.63 -8.77 -4.22
N SER A 51 -2.64 -8.67 -3.34
CA SER A 51 -1.25 -8.63 -3.75
C SER A 51 -1.06 -9.92 -4.52
N ASN A 52 -0.95 -9.83 -5.84
CA ASN A 52 -0.66 -10.98 -6.69
C ASN A 52 0.50 -11.75 -6.04
N GLU A 53 0.21 -12.96 -5.58
CA GLU A 53 1.03 -13.82 -4.73
C GLU A 53 2.35 -14.30 -5.38
N LEU A 54 2.70 -13.76 -6.54
CA LEU A 54 3.89 -14.09 -7.32
C LEU A 54 5.15 -13.24 -7.04
N ALA A 55 5.12 -12.28 -6.11
CA ALA A 55 6.25 -11.35 -5.89
C ALA A 55 6.89 -11.39 -4.50
N VAL A 56 6.71 -12.46 -3.71
CA VAL A 56 7.44 -12.64 -2.44
C VAL A 56 8.41 -13.82 -2.58
N GLN A 57 9.51 -13.59 -3.32
CA GLN A 57 10.73 -14.40 -3.19
C GLN A 57 11.92 -13.46 -2.97
N SER A 58 12.84 -13.90 -2.10
CA SER A 58 14.00 -13.21 -1.52
C SER A 58 13.64 -12.23 -0.39
N ALA A 59 13.57 -12.63 0.88
CA ALA A 59 14.57 -13.29 1.73
C ALA A 59 15.84 -12.44 1.94
N ASP A 60 15.80 -11.70 3.05
CA ASP A 60 16.88 -11.39 3.99
C ASP A 60 18.26 -12.01 3.68
N ALA A 61 19.24 -11.15 3.38
CA ALA A 61 20.65 -11.47 3.47
C ALA A 61 21.34 -10.44 4.37
N ARG A 62 21.10 -10.58 5.67
CA ARG A 62 21.89 -9.96 6.75
C ARG A 62 23.37 -10.26 6.55
N LYS A 63 24.13 -9.30 6.05
CA LYS A 63 25.60 -9.34 5.94
C LYS A 63 26.20 -9.31 7.35
N VAL A 64 26.49 -10.47 7.91
CA VAL A 64 27.35 -10.60 9.12
C VAL A 64 28.75 -10.96 8.64
N GLU A 65 29.61 -9.97 8.67
CA GLU A 65 31.04 -10.08 8.41
C GLU A 65 31.69 -10.86 9.57
N THR A 66 32.31 -12.01 9.30
CA THR A 66 33.12 -12.73 10.28
C THR A 66 34.56 -12.74 9.78
N VAL A 67 35.41 -12.00 10.48
CA VAL A 67 36.87 -11.97 10.32
C VAL A 67 37.44 -13.31 10.79
N PHE A 68 38.26 -13.96 9.97
CA PHE A 68 39.09 -15.08 10.42
C PHE A 68 40.56 -14.66 10.41
N VAL A 69 41.16 -14.73 11.60
CA VAL A 69 42.60 -14.57 11.86
C VAL A 69 43.28 -15.92 11.58
N ALA A 70 44.40 -15.90 10.88
CA ALA A 70 45.42 -16.94 10.92
C ALA A 70 46.80 -16.26 10.88
#